data_AF-A0A9W6TZ86-F1
#
_entry.id   AF-A0A9W6TZ86-F1
#
_cell.length_a   1.000
_cell.length_b   1.000
_cell.length_c   1.000
_cell.angle_alpha   90.00
_cell.angle_beta   90.00
_cell.angle_gamma   90.00
#
_symmetry.space_group_name_H-M   'P 1'
#
loop_
_entity.id
_entity.type
_entity.pdbx_description
1 polymer ?
#
loop_
_entity_poly.entity_id
_entity_poly.type
_entity_poly.pdbx_seq_one_letter_code
_entity_poly.pdbx_strand_id
1 'polypeptide(L)'
;MGTWEMKNVCPSLCNDWYDACKDEYYAYGGAGTLAPCYGNALVCSPLSSITKSGADFCVHMGFHVGSESDAEGIDCFDGSVPEQLGEAEPTEPWHVQLQRMLEQEAENPSGLFIAGVFVVVTMILMGGRFARQFGDPFGGDQLSLMEVRRLQQERYERGEQMYDDETDSSSDEEYVPRTTADQADDASENTTQATPSPATTSS
;
A
#
# COMPACT_ATOMS: atom_id res chain seq x y z
N MET A 1 12.54 18.18 4.94
CA MET A 1 13.92 18.08 4.40
C MET A 1 14.68 19.33 4.82
N GLY A 2 15.79 19.22 5.57
CA GLY A 2 16.61 20.38 5.93
C GLY A 2 17.22 21.03 4.69
N THR A 3 17.40 22.36 4.70
CA THR A 3 17.78 23.15 3.52
C THR A 3 19.19 22.89 2.98
N TRP A 4 20.01 22.02 3.61
CA TRP A 4 21.41 21.74 3.23
C TRP A 4 22.23 23.02 2.93
N GLU A 5 21.84 24.15 3.53
CA GLU A 5 22.37 25.46 3.18
C GLU A 5 23.82 25.62 3.66
N MET A 6 24.19 24.93 4.75
CA MET A 6 25.56 24.85 5.25
C MET A 6 26.14 23.48 4.92
N LYS A 7 27.09 23.44 3.96
CA LYS A 7 27.76 22.21 3.53
C LYS A 7 28.89 21.77 4.46
N ASN A 8 29.39 22.69 5.28
CA ASN A 8 30.62 22.51 6.06
C ASN A 8 30.38 22.70 7.55
N VAL A 9 31.12 21.94 8.36
CA VAL A 9 31.19 22.05 9.81
C VAL A 9 32.41 22.86 10.21
N CYS A 10 32.28 23.75 11.20
CA CYS A 10 33.39 24.56 11.67
C CYS A 10 34.50 23.68 12.29
N PRO A 11 35.80 23.98 12.04
CA PRO A 11 36.91 23.23 12.65
C PRO A 11 36.89 23.22 14.18
N SER A 12 36.46 24.32 14.81
CA SER A 12 36.28 24.46 16.26
C SER A 12 35.31 23.40 16.80
N LEU A 13 34.10 23.31 16.22
CA LEU A 13 33.10 22.32 16.60
C LEU A 13 33.61 20.89 16.44
N CYS A 14 34.33 20.60 15.36
CA CYS A 14 34.91 19.28 15.13
C CYS A 14 35.94 18.89 16.20
N ASN A 15 36.77 19.85 16.64
CA ASN A 15 37.74 19.63 17.72
C ASN A 15 37.06 19.44 19.06
N ASP A 16 36.06 20.27 19.39
CA ASP A 16 35.31 20.15 20.64
C ASP A 16 34.56 18.81 20.72
N TRP A 17 33.96 18.39 19.60
CA TRP A 17 33.27 17.10 19.51
C TRP A 17 34.25 15.93 19.66
N TYR A 18 35.40 15.98 18.98
CA TYR A 18 36.43 14.97 19.15
C TYR A 18 36.96 14.93 20.58
N ASP A 19 37.24 16.07 21.21
CA ASP A 19 37.76 16.10 22.57
C ASP A 19 36.77 15.56 23.60
N ALA A 20 35.47 15.76 23.38
CA ALA A 20 34.42 15.15 24.18
C ALA A 20 34.32 13.63 23.98
N CYS A 21 34.50 13.14 22.75
CA CYS A 21 34.25 11.74 22.39
C CYS A 21 35.51 10.88 22.17
N LYS A 22 36.71 11.41 22.38
CA LYS A 22 38.00 10.72 22.09
C LYS A 22 38.20 9.39 22.82
N ASP A 23 37.58 9.26 23.99
CA ASP A 23 37.64 8.07 24.84
C ASP A 23 36.44 7.12 24.60
N GLU A 24 35.48 7.52 23.77
CA GLU A 24 34.36 6.68 23.37
C GLU A 24 34.75 5.69 22.27
N TYR A 25 33.98 4.60 22.18
CA TYR A 25 34.25 3.51 21.26
C TYR A 25 33.46 3.67 19.97
N TYR A 26 34.16 3.56 18.85
CA TYR A 26 33.59 3.67 17.50
C TYR A 26 33.93 2.44 16.66
N ALA A 27 33.10 2.20 15.64
CA ALA A 27 33.32 1.22 14.60
C ALA A 27 33.07 1.85 13.22
N TYR A 28 33.69 1.28 12.20
CA TYR A 28 33.36 1.59 10.82
C TYR A 28 32.05 0.89 10.44
N GLY A 29 31.07 1.68 10.00
CA GLY A 29 29.83 1.20 9.43
C GLY A 29 29.98 0.72 7.98
N GLY A 30 28.91 0.17 7.40
CA GLY A 30 28.93 -0.38 6.05
C GLY A 30 29.23 0.62 4.93
N ALA A 31 29.07 1.93 5.19
CA ALA A 31 29.39 3.00 4.25
C ALA A 31 30.83 3.55 4.39
N GLY A 32 31.64 2.97 5.28
CA GLY A 32 32.99 3.48 5.58
C GLY A 32 33.01 4.72 6.48
N THR A 33 31.85 5.15 6.97
CA THR A 33 31.73 6.21 7.99
C THR A 33 31.86 5.64 9.39
N LEU A 34 32.39 6.43 10.31
CA LEU A 34 32.40 6.09 11.73
C LEU A 34 30.99 6.17 12.31
N ALA A 35 30.67 5.18 13.14
CA ALA A 35 29.46 5.15 13.94
C ALA A 35 29.83 4.82 15.39
N PRO A 36 29.17 5.44 16.38
CA PRO A 36 29.36 5.06 17.76
C PRO A 36 29.00 3.59 17.96
N CYS A 37 29.81 2.89 18.75
CA CYS A 37 29.55 1.50 19.09
C CYS A 37 28.45 1.40 20.15
N TYR A 38 27.23 1.11 19.71
CA TYR A 38 26.13 0.70 20.59
C TYR A 38 25.79 -0.78 20.37
N GLY A 39 25.73 -1.56 21.45
CA GLY A 39 25.31 -2.97 21.42
C GLY A 39 26.40 -3.95 20.92
N ASN A 40 26.07 -4.74 19.91
CA ASN A 40 26.80 -5.95 19.47
C ASN A 40 27.74 -5.73 18.27
N ALA A 41 28.38 -4.56 18.19
CA ALA A 41 29.47 -4.33 17.25
C ALA A 41 30.68 -5.22 17.62
N LEU A 42 31.14 -6.03 16.67
CA LEU A 42 32.17 -7.05 16.92
C LEU A 42 33.59 -6.46 17.07
N VAL A 43 33.83 -5.29 16.49
CA VAL A 43 35.15 -4.62 16.49
C VAL A 43 34.94 -3.14 16.77
N CYS A 44 35.30 -2.72 17.99
CA CYS A 44 35.25 -1.34 18.43
C CYS A 44 36.61 -0.92 18.96
N SER A 45 37.03 0.29 18.65
CA SER A 45 38.24 0.89 19.18
C SER A 45 37.98 2.31 19.66
N PRO A 46 38.75 2.81 20.64
CA PRO A 46 38.63 4.18 21.09
C PRO A 46 38.82 5.15 19.93
N LEU A 47 38.06 6.25 19.89
CA LEU A 47 38.14 7.22 18.80
C LEU A 47 39.55 7.77 18.61
N SER A 48 40.25 8.06 19.71
CA SER A 48 41.65 8.50 19.74
C SER A 48 42.65 7.55 19.07
N SER A 49 42.30 6.27 18.92
CA SER A 49 43.12 5.28 18.21
C SER A 49 42.83 5.23 16.71
N ILE A 50 41.68 5.74 16.29
CA ILE A 50 41.23 5.73 14.89
C ILE A 50 41.61 7.06 14.22
N THR A 51 41.28 8.18 14.85
CA THR A 51 41.44 9.53 14.28
C THR A 51 42.36 10.37 15.14
N LYS A 52 43.18 11.22 14.52
CA LYS A 52 44.24 11.98 15.24
C LYS A 52 43.84 13.41 15.60
N SER A 53 42.75 13.92 15.03
CA SER A 53 42.29 15.30 15.19
C SER A 53 40.78 15.40 14.99
N GLY A 54 40.17 16.50 15.44
CA GLY A 54 38.74 16.74 15.24
C GLY A 54 38.33 16.86 13.79
N ALA A 55 39.14 17.53 12.96
CA ALA A 55 38.88 17.63 11.53
C ALA A 55 38.85 16.24 10.86
N ASP A 56 39.81 15.39 11.18
CA ASP A 56 39.89 14.00 10.71
C ASP A 56 38.66 13.19 11.16
N PHE A 57 38.25 13.36 12.41
CA PHE A 57 37.03 12.76 12.94
C PHE A 57 35.76 13.18 12.20
N CYS A 58 35.54 14.48 11.97
CA CYS A 58 34.39 14.97 11.21
C CYS A 58 34.34 14.40 9.79
N VAL A 59 35.48 14.30 9.11
CA VAL A 59 35.58 13.68 7.77
C VAL A 59 35.20 12.20 7.83
N HIS A 60 35.70 11.47 8.82
CA HIS A 60 35.37 10.07 9.02
C HIS A 60 33.90 9.83 9.41
N MET A 61 33.26 10.80 10.06
CA MET A 61 31.81 10.79 10.31
C MET A 61 30.98 11.14 9.05
N GLY A 62 31.63 11.58 7.97
CA GLY A 62 30.99 11.90 6.70
C GLY A 62 30.66 13.39 6.50
N PHE A 63 31.21 14.28 7.33
CA PHE A 63 31.03 15.72 7.21
C PHE A 63 32.18 16.38 6.43
N HIS A 64 31.88 17.48 5.75
CA HIS A 64 32.90 18.36 5.19
C HIS A 64 33.33 19.38 6.25
N VAL A 65 34.63 19.61 6.39
CA VAL A 65 35.18 20.57 7.35
C VAL A 65 35.50 21.86 6.62
N GLY A 66 35.11 22.98 7.21
CA GLY A 66 35.41 24.32 6.72
C GLY A 66 36.88 24.71 6.88
N SER A 67 37.22 25.90 6.43
CA SER A 67 38.53 26.52 6.67
C SER A 67 38.57 27.25 8.01
N GLU A 68 39.76 27.46 8.59
CA GLU A 68 39.90 28.27 9.81
C GLU A 68 39.53 29.76 9.61
N SER A 69 39.41 30.20 8.36
CA SER A 69 38.97 31.57 8.02
C SER A 69 37.46 31.71 7.86
N ASP A 70 36.71 30.61 7.92
CA ASP A 70 35.25 30.62 7.77
C ASP A 70 34.60 31.20 9.02
N ALA A 71 33.59 32.07 8.85
CA ALA A 71 32.86 32.64 9.97
C ALA A 71 31.85 31.63 10.55
N GLU A 72 31.94 31.39 11.87
CA GLU A 72 31.03 30.52 12.61
C GLU A 72 29.57 31.00 12.47
N GLY A 73 28.65 30.08 12.16
CA GLY A 73 27.22 30.35 11.99
C GLY A 73 26.85 31.04 10.67
N ILE A 74 27.83 31.39 9.83
CA ILE A 74 27.61 32.03 8.51
C ILE A 74 28.12 31.10 7.41
N ASP A 75 29.42 30.81 7.41
CA ASP A 75 30.09 30.02 6.37
C ASP A 75 30.22 28.53 6.78
N CYS A 76 30.18 28.26 8.09
CA CYS A 76 30.26 26.92 8.65
C CYS A 76 29.26 26.73 9.79
N PHE A 77 28.82 25.50 9.97
CA PHE A 77 27.91 25.13 11.06
C PHE A 77 28.70 24.96 12.37
N ASP A 78 28.30 25.74 13.38
CA ASP A 78 28.94 25.84 14.70
C ASP A 78 28.24 25.01 15.79
N GLY A 79 27.15 24.31 15.45
CA GLY A 79 26.37 23.52 16.41
C GLY A 79 25.36 24.33 17.21
N SER A 80 25.26 25.64 16.98
CA SER A 80 24.26 26.48 17.64
C SER A 80 22.85 26.12 17.16
N VAL A 81 21.89 26.10 18.10
CA VAL A 81 20.48 25.96 17.76
C VAL A 81 19.96 27.36 17.44
N PRO A 82 19.35 27.58 16.26
CA PRO A 82 18.77 28.88 15.93
C PRO A 82 17.73 29.30 16.99
N GLU A 83 17.81 30.54 17.49
CA GLU A 83 16.83 31.05 18.46
C GLU A 83 15.43 31.23 17.85
N GLN A 84 15.35 31.35 16.53
CA GLN A 84 14.09 31.34 15.80
C GLN A 84 13.64 29.91 15.56
N LEU A 85 12.43 29.59 16.02
CA LEU A 85 11.75 28.39 15.54
C LEU A 85 11.70 28.44 14.01
N GLY A 86 12.21 27.40 13.37
CA GLY A 86 12.10 27.25 11.92
C GLY A 86 10.65 27.36 11.49
N GLU A 87 10.42 27.87 10.28
CA GLU A 87 9.09 27.84 9.68
C GLU A 87 8.58 26.40 9.68
N ALA A 88 7.30 26.22 10.04
CA ALA A 88 6.68 24.91 9.97
C ALA A 88 6.85 24.36 8.55
N GLU A 89 7.25 23.10 8.42
CA GLU A 89 7.37 22.48 7.10
C GLU A 89 6.06 22.74 6.34
N PRO A 90 6.15 23.24 5.09
CA PRO A 90 4.96 23.51 4.31
C PRO A 90 4.18 22.20 4.20
N THR A 91 2.91 22.24 4.61
CA THR A 91 2.03 21.07 4.50
C THR A 91 1.90 20.70 3.03
N GLU A 92 2.65 19.71 2.58
CA GLU A 92 2.49 19.18 1.23
C GLU A 92 1.05 18.65 1.11
N PRO A 93 0.35 18.91 0.00
CA PRO A 93 -0.94 18.30 -0.24
C PRO A 93 -0.78 16.78 -0.26
N TRP A 94 -1.67 16.06 0.43
CA TRP A 94 -1.60 14.60 0.66
C TRP A 94 -1.36 13.77 -0.61
N HIS A 95 -1.77 14.27 -1.77
CA HIS A 95 -1.52 13.66 -3.08
C HIS A 95 -0.03 13.51 -3.41
N VAL A 96 0.79 14.52 -3.11
CA VAL A 96 2.24 14.52 -3.39
C VAL A 96 2.94 13.54 -2.45
N GLN A 97 2.53 13.52 -1.18
CA GLN A 97 3.03 12.58 -0.20
C GLN A 97 2.69 11.13 -0.58
N LEU A 98 1.46 10.88 -1.02
CA LEU A 98 1.05 9.56 -1.52
C LEU A 98 1.83 9.15 -2.75
N GLN A 99 1.99 10.03 -3.72
CA GLN A 99 2.72 9.71 -4.95
C GLN A 99 4.16 9.30 -4.63
N ARG A 100 4.84 10.01 -3.72
CA ARG A 100 6.18 9.66 -3.24
C ARG A 100 6.21 8.29 -2.55
N MET A 101 5.22 8.00 -1.70
CA MET A 101 5.12 6.69 -1.01
C MET A 101 4.83 5.55 -2.00
N LEU A 102 3.94 5.78 -2.97
CA LEU A 102 3.60 4.83 -4.04
C LEU A 102 4.81 4.49 -4.92
N GLU A 103 5.62 5.50 -5.26
CA GLU A 103 6.81 5.33 -6.10
C GLU A 103 7.90 4.55 -5.35
N GLN A 104 8.03 4.78 -4.04
CA GLN A 104 8.95 4.03 -3.19
C GLN A 104 8.53 2.56 -2.97
N GLU A 105 7.24 2.29 -2.82
CA GLU A 105 6.73 0.92 -2.71
C GLU A 105 6.66 0.18 -4.06
N ALA A 106 6.61 0.89 -5.20
CA ALA A 106 6.66 0.26 -6.52
C ALA A 106 8.02 -0.41 -6.80
N GLU A 107 9.11 0.13 -6.24
CA GLU A 107 10.47 -0.40 -6.45
C GLU A 107 10.74 -1.68 -5.64
N ASN A 108 10.05 -1.86 -4.50
CA ASN A 108 10.07 -3.09 -3.69
C ASN A 108 8.68 -3.36 -3.11
N PRO A 109 7.77 -4.01 -3.86
CA PRO A 109 6.40 -4.15 -3.42
C PRO A 109 6.34 -5.08 -2.21
N SER A 110 5.94 -4.53 -1.06
CA SER A 110 5.62 -5.32 0.11
C SER A 110 4.42 -6.22 -0.20
N GLY A 111 4.40 -7.45 0.33
CA GLY A 111 3.27 -8.37 0.11
C GLY A 111 1.92 -7.80 0.56
N LEU A 112 1.94 -6.88 1.53
CA LEU A 112 0.76 -6.16 2.02
C LEU A 112 0.24 -5.12 1.02
N PHE A 113 1.13 -4.37 0.35
CA PHE A 113 0.74 -3.41 -0.68
C PHE A 113 0.02 -4.12 -1.83
N ILE A 114 0.60 -5.21 -2.33
CA ILE A 114 0.00 -6.04 -3.39
C ILE A 114 -1.38 -6.55 -2.97
N ALA A 115 -1.50 -7.12 -1.76
CA ALA A 115 -2.78 -7.61 -1.25
C ALA A 115 -3.81 -6.47 -1.14
N GLY A 116 -3.41 -5.29 -0.68
CA GLY A 116 -4.28 -4.11 -0.61
C GLY A 116 -4.84 -3.70 -1.98
N VAL A 117 -3.99 -3.63 -3.01
CA VAL A 117 -4.41 -3.31 -4.39
C VAL A 117 -5.38 -4.38 -4.92
N PHE A 118 -5.09 -5.66 -4.71
CA PHE A 118 -6.00 -6.74 -5.12
C PHE A 118 -7.36 -6.67 -4.43
N VAL A 119 -7.41 -6.34 -3.14
CA VAL A 119 -8.68 -6.15 -2.42
C VAL A 119 -9.48 -4.99 -3.00
N VAL A 120 -8.85 -3.86 -3.30
CA VAL A 120 -9.52 -2.70 -3.91
C VAL A 120 -10.04 -3.04 -5.31
N VAL A 121 -9.23 -3.67 -6.15
CA VAL A 121 -9.64 -4.08 -7.49
C VAL A 121 -10.77 -5.10 -7.44
N THR A 122 -10.70 -6.10 -6.55
CA THR A 122 -11.76 -7.09 -6.39
C THR A 122 -13.05 -6.48 -5.86
N MET A 123 -13.00 -5.53 -4.93
CA MET A 123 -14.16 -4.76 -4.48
C MET A 123 -14.80 -3.97 -5.62
N ILE A 124 -14.01 -3.32 -6.48
CA ILE A 124 -14.51 -2.58 -7.65
C ILE A 124 -15.14 -3.54 -8.67
N LEU A 125 -14.49 -4.67 -8.96
CA LEU A 125 -15.00 -5.65 -9.91
C LEU A 125 -16.25 -6.36 -9.39
N MET A 126 -16.28 -6.75 -8.12
CA MET A 126 -17.44 -7.33 -7.47
C MET A 126 -18.57 -6.31 -7.38
N GLY A 127 -18.30 -5.06 -6.99
CA GLY A 127 -19.27 -3.97 -6.93
C GLY A 127 -19.84 -3.59 -8.30
N GLY A 128 -19.01 -3.53 -9.34
CA GLY A 128 -19.46 -3.27 -10.72
C GLY A 128 -20.24 -4.43 -11.32
N ARG A 129 -19.92 -5.68 -10.96
CA ARG A 129 -20.70 -6.85 -11.35
C ARG A 129 -22.03 -6.90 -10.57
N PHE A 130 -22.02 -6.55 -9.29
CA PHE A 130 -23.23 -6.47 -8.47
C PHE A 130 -24.17 -5.35 -8.93
N ALA A 131 -23.65 -4.16 -9.27
CA ALA A 131 -24.45 -3.07 -9.82
C ALA A 131 -25.09 -3.46 -11.17
N ARG A 132 -24.39 -4.23 -12.00
CA ARG A 132 -24.96 -4.79 -13.26
C ARG A 132 -25.95 -5.92 -13.01
N GLN A 133 -25.78 -6.71 -11.96
CA GLN A 133 -26.63 -7.86 -11.67
C GLN A 133 -27.88 -7.51 -10.83
N PHE A 134 -27.82 -6.49 -9.99
CA PHE A 134 -28.91 -6.05 -9.12
C PHE A 134 -29.61 -4.76 -9.58
N GLY A 135 -29.12 -4.12 -10.64
CA GLY A 135 -29.58 -2.77 -10.99
C GLY A 135 -29.11 -1.74 -9.96
N ASP A 136 -29.04 -0.48 -10.38
CA ASP A 136 -28.52 0.63 -9.57
C ASP A 136 -29.16 0.69 -8.16
N PRO A 137 -28.40 0.46 -7.07
CA PRO A 137 -28.97 0.44 -5.71
C PRO A 137 -29.29 1.85 -5.18
N PHE A 138 -28.86 2.90 -5.88
CA PHE A 138 -29.23 4.29 -5.62
C PHE A 138 -30.09 4.79 -6.79
N GLY A 139 -31.37 4.42 -6.77
CA GLY A 139 -32.35 4.73 -7.80
C GLY A 139 -32.30 6.17 -8.30
N GLY A 140 -31.74 6.34 -9.50
CA GLY A 140 -31.63 7.60 -10.23
C GLY A 140 -32.71 7.81 -11.30
N ASP A 141 -33.67 6.90 -11.43
CA ASP A 141 -34.80 7.07 -12.36
C ASP A 141 -36.13 6.91 -11.63
N GLN A 142 -36.46 7.88 -10.76
CA GLN A 142 -37.86 8.26 -10.59
C GLN A 142 -38.25 9.18 -11.75
N LEU A 143 -38.25 8.64 -12.97
CA LEU A 143 -39.07 9.24 -14.03
C LEU A 143 -40.50 9.23 -13.50
N SER A 144 -41.04 10.43 -13.25
CA SER A 144 -42.39 10.57 -12.73
C SER A 144 -43.35 9.76 -13.61
N LEU A 145 -44.31 9.07 -13.01
CA LEU A 145 -45.33 8.29 -13.75
C LEU A 145 -46.00 9.13 -14.86
N MET A 146 -46.01 10.46 -14.73
CA MET A 146 -46.47 11.39 -15.77
C MET A 146 -45.49 11.51 -16.94
N GLU A 147 -44.18 11.58 -16.71
CA GLU A 147 -43.16 11.66 -17.76
C GLU A 147 -43.11 10.36 -18.58
N VAL A 148 -43.25 9.21 -17.92
CA VAL A 148 -43.33 7.91 -18.60
C VAL A 148 -44.57 7.83 -19.50
N ARG A 149 -45.73 8.29 -19.01
CA ARG A 149 -46.97 8.35 -19.82
C ARG A 149 -46.81 9.29 -21.01
N ARG A 150 -46.20 10.46 -20.81
CA ARG A 150 -45.93 11.44 -21.88
C ARG A 150 -45.06 10.82 -22.99
N LEU A 151 -43.98 10.14 -22.61
CA LEU A 151 -43.06 9.49 -23.55
C LEU A 151 -43.68 8.28 -24.25
N GLN A 152 -44.53 7.50 -23.58
CA GLN A 152 -45.30 6.43 -24.23
C GLN A 152 -46.27 6.99 -25.26
N GLN A 153 -46.95 8.08 -24.94
CA GLN A 153 -47.94 8.71 -25.83
C GLN A 153 -47.27 9.31 -27.07
N GLU A 154 -46.10 9.95 -26.90
CA GLU A 154 -45.26 10.37 -28.04
C GLU A 154 -44.83 9.18 -28.92
N ARG A 155 -44.55 8.00 -28.34
CA ARG A 155 -44.13 6.81 -29.10
C ARG A 155 -45.28 6.17 -29.88
N TYR A 156 -46.49 6.18 -29.30
CA TYR A 156 -47.72 5.75 -29.98
C TYR A 156 -48.08 6.69 -31.14
N GLU A 157 -47.96 8.00 -30.95
CA GLU A 157 -48.19 8.99 -32.01
C GLU A 157 -47.12 8.88 -33.12
N ARG A 158 -45.90 8.48 -32.77
CA ARG A 158 -44.81 8.24 -33.72
C ARG A 158 -44.96 6.94 -34.52
N GLY A 159 -45.83 6.02 -34.10
CA GLY A 159 -46.12 4.79 -34.83
C GLY A 159 -44.95 3.80 -34.91
N GLU A 160 -44.02 3.82 -33.95
CA GLU A 160 -43.02 2.75 -33.84
C GLU A 160 -43.73 1.46 -33.40
N GLN A 161 -43.68 0.44 -34.26
CA GLN A 161 -44.22 -0.89 -33.99
C GLN A 161 -43.74 -1.40 -32.61
N MET A 162 -44.70 -1.53 -31.70
CA MET A 162 -44.54 -2.21 -30.43
C MET A 162 -44.58 -3.71 -30.75
N TYR A 163 -43.47 -4.41 -30.53
CA TYR A 163 -43.27 -5.82 -30.85
C TYR A 163 -44.49 -6.68 -30.49
N ASP A 164 -44.85 -7.54 -31.45
CA ASP A 164 -45.81 -8.62 -31.32
C ASP A 164 -45.47 -9.49 -30.10
N ASP A 165 -46.49 -9.69 -29.27
CA ASP A 165 -46.56 -10.71 -28.26
C ASP A 165 -46.74 -12.06 -28.96
N GLU A 166 -45.63 -12.72 -29.30
CA GLU A 166 -45.64 -14.15 -29.64
C GLU A 166 -45.04 -14.91 -28.46
N THR A 167 -45.87 -15.08 -27.42
CA THR A 167 -45.80 -16.21 -26.51
C THR A 167 -46.02 -17.50 -27.29
N ASP A 168 -44.97 -18.07 -27.86
CA ASP A 168 -44.94 -19.51 -28.17
C ASP A 168 -44.67 -20.28 -26.87
N SER A 169 -45.75 -20.51 -26.14
CA SER A 169 -45.81 -21.47 -25.03
C SER A 169 -45.77 -22.88 -25.63
N SER A 170 -44.58 -23.50 -25.71
CA SER A 170 -44.48 -24.94 -25.99
C SER A 170 -44.86 -25.73 -24.74
N SER A 171 -46.15 -25.94 -24.57
CA SER A 171 -46.71 -26.88 -23.60
C SER A 171 -46.65 -28.28 -24.22
N ASP A 172 -45.59 -29.04 -23.94
CA ASP A 172 -45.58 -30.50 -24.14
C ASP A 172 -46.49 -31.12 -23.08
N GLU A 173 -47.76 -31.33 -23.45
CA GLU A 173 -48.75 -32.03 -22.64
C GLU A 173 -49.10 -33.36 -23.33
N GLU A 174 -48.77 -34.41 -22.59
CA GLU A 174 -48.96 -35.83 -22.85
C GLU A 174 -50.44 -36.23 -22.95
N TYR A 175 -50.82 -37.05 -23.95
CA TYR A 175 -52.01 -37.91 -23.86
C TYR A 175 -51.84 -39.26 -24.61
N VAL A 176 -51.80 -40.32 -23.80
CA VAL A 176 -51.72 -41.78 -24.04
C VAL A 176 -53.15 -42.30 -24.38
N PRO A 177 -53.48 -43.43 -25.11
CA PRO A 177 -52.94 -44.80 -24.92
C PRO A 177 -53.03 -45.87 -26.07
N ARG A 178 -52.16 -46.90 -26.04
CA ARG A 178 -52.52 -48.36 -25.96
C ARG A 178 -51.32 -49.32 -26.20
N THR A 179 -51.10 -50.20 -25.21
CA THR A 179 -50.85 -51.68 -25.24
C THR A 179 -50.00 -52.28 -26.39
N THR A 180 -48.93 -53.08 -26.21
CA THR A 180 -48.64 -54.22 -25.29
C THR A 180 -47.17 -54.64 -25.39
N ALA A 181 -46.63 -55.25 -24.30
CA ALA A 181 -45.53 -56.26 -24.21
C ALA A 181 -44.11 -55.81 -24.65
N ASP A 182 -42.98 -56.07 -23.98
CA ASP A 182 -42.50 -57.00 -22.93
C ASP A 182 -41.24 -56.35 -22.27
N GLN A 183 -41.03 -56.44 -20.93
CA GLN A 183 -39.95 -57.23 -20.24
C GLN A 183 -38.50 -56.70 -20.51
N ALA A 184 -37.58 -56.41 -19.57
CA ALA A 184 -37.38 -56.77 -18.16
C ALA A 184 -36.21 -55.93 -17.54
N ASP A 185 -36.16 -55.90 -16.18
CA ASP A 185 -34.97 -55.86 -15.28
C ASP A 185 -34.08 -54.59 -15.22
N ASP A 186 -33.52 -54.12 -14.08
CA ASP A 186 -33.52 -54.48 -12.65
C ASP A 186 -33.03 -53.25 -11.83
N ALA A 187 -33.18 -53.31 -10.52
CA ALA A 187 -32.94 -52.36 -9.42
C ALA A 187 -31.44 -51.97 -9.24
N SER A 188 -30.99 -51.06 -8.36
CA SER A 188 -31.44 -50.72 -7.01
C SER A 188 -30.76 -49.46 -6.48
N GLU A 189 -31.46 -48.77 -5.58
CA GLU A 189 -31.01 -47.80 -4.59
C GLU A 189 -29.91 -48.37 -3.66
N ASN A 190 -29.08 -47.51 -3.03
CA ASN A 190 -29.31 -46.99 -1.67
C ASN A 190 -28.04 -46.39 -1.01
N THR A 191 -28.19 -45.19 -0.43
CA THR A 191 -27.78 -44.70 0.92
C THR A 191 -26.89 -45.66 1.77
N THR A 192 -25.87 -45.26 2.57
CA THR A 192 -25.97 -44.47 3.81
C THR A 192 -24.63 -44.43 4.61
N GLN A 193 -24.40 -43.33 5.37
CA GLN A 193 -23.64 -43.14 6.64
C GLN A 193 -22.12 -43.42 6.67
N ALA A 194 -21.24 -42.45 7.00
CA ALA A 194 -21.04 -41.69 8.25
C ALA A 194 -20.49 -42.52 9.43
N THR A 195 -19.28 -42.21 9.91
CA THR A 195 -18.90 -42.16 11.36
C THR A 195 -17.53 -41.44 11.53
N PRO A 196 -17.36 -40.56 12.54
CA PRO A 196 -16.09 -39.89 12.90
C PRO A 196 -15.37 -40.48 14.15
N SER A 197 -14.04 -40.23 14.23
CA SER A 197 -13.13 -40.09 15.41
C SER A 197 -12.91 -41.30 16.36
N PRO A 198 -11.95 -41.29 17.33
CA PRO A 198 -10.73 -40.48 17.58
C PRO A 198 -9.43 -41.30 17.90
N ALA A 199 -8.39 -40.56 18.31
CA ALA A 199 -7.02 -40.87 18.74
C ALA A 199 -6.74 -42.05 19.69
N THR A 200 -5.52 -42.63 19.60
CA THR A 200 -4.71 -43.05 20.78
C THR A 200 -3.20 -43.05 20.49
N THR A 201 -2.45 -42.49 21.43
CA THR A 201 -1.01 -42.45 21.68
C THR A 201 -0.40 -43.85 21.97
N SER A 202 0.89 -44.08 21.70
CA SER A 202 1.92 -44.55 22.67
C SER A 202 3.07 -45.36 22.06
N SER A 203 4.25 -45.11 22.66
CA SER A 203 5.52 -45.87 22.69
C SER A 203 6.51 -45.67 21.55
#